data_AF-A0A0G2EXR1-F1
#
_entry.id   AF-A0A0G2EXR1-F1
#
_cell.length_a   1.000
_cell.length_b   1.000
_cell.length_c   1.000
_cell.angle_alpha   90.00
_cell.angle_beta   90.00
_cell.angle_gamma   90.00
#
_symmetry.space_group_name_H-M   'P 1'
#
loop_
_entity.id
_entity.type
_entity.pdbx_description
1 polymer ?
#
loop_
_entity_poly.entity_id
_entity_poly.type
_entity_poly.pdbx_seq_one_letter_code
_entity_poly.pdbx_strand_id
1 'polypeptide(L)'
;MAAYLTPPSFRLTSSDDDLREPTSRFPEDSELSSDPDEWRYINRVVAAGDQESPWTTPSSKNTLARYSSPQSKGRSPKDTSSVLPDKPFDEADLKRFELEKARAQHAEHAQNMRESGYSEDPIKVYLKLAMRGWEAVLPKSWSLSFDSFPRLLFTDDPKNEYIKALSGNQFRAMKALRLLVNTPSRARDATLKEVNPPPSRQPEKLIHRAIDAYMKWAFADAGVSDVTPTLALVSVPRDVEAKVFEEKMTQRLVKLKREWKENLAIGEETAGSGNAVIVDQLCAPPTIYGIAISHLTFLCKDMDDVAYDLWDAISIAIIVMHCRTKMANLKGVMDDYDKEVQDQRPKDR
;
A
#
# COMPACT_ATOMS: atom_id res chain seq x y z
N MET A 1 -50.38 9.69 19.07
CA MET A 1 -49.89 9.28 17.75
C MET A 1 -48.38 9.43 17.78
N ALA A 2 -47.68 8.32 18.00
CA ALA A 2 -46.23 8.27 18.13
C ALA A 2 -45.62 8.00 16.75
N ALA A 3 -44.76 8.90 16.29
CA ALA A 3 -43.90 8.67 15.13
C ALA A 3 -42.52 8.23 15.65
N TYR A 4 -42.08 7.06 15.21
CA TYR A 4 -40.83 6.44 15.63
C TYR A 4 -39.62 7.15 15.00
N LEU A 5 -38.66 7.56 15.82
CA LEU A 5 -37.38 8.15 15.43
C LEU A 5 -36.36 7.03 15.24
N THR A 6 -35.87 6.85 14.02
CA THR A 6 -34.68 6.03 13.70
C THR A 6 -33.41 6.88 13.87
N PRO A 7 -32.33 6.37 14.49
CA PRO A 7 -31.03 7.03 14.52
C PRO A 7 -30.36 7.01 13.12
N PRO A 8 -29.39 7.88 12.85
CA PRO A 8 -28.78 8.00 11.52
C PRO A 8 -28.02 6.72 11.17
N SER A 9 -28.59 5.93 10.26
CA SER A 9 -27.86 4.88 9.57
C SER A 9 -27.13 5.49 8.39
N PHE A 10 -25.79 5.40 8.36
CA PHE A 10 -25.05 5.48 7.11
C PHE A 10 -25.61 4.40 6.19
N ARG A 11 -26.15 4.81 5.03
CA ARG A 11 -26.83 3.91 4.09
C ARG A 11 -25.92 2.75 3.71
N LEU A 12 -26.25 1.58 4.25
CA LEU A 12 -26.00 0.29 3.62
C LEU A 12 -26.73 0.30 2.28
N THR A 13 -26.00 0.04 1.19
CA THR A 13 -26.65 -0.37 -0.05
C THR A 13 -26.94 -1.87 0.08
N SER A 14 -28.11 -2.21 0.63
CA SER A 14 -28.68 -3.56 0.55
C SER A 14 -29.75 -3.57 -0.54
N SER A 15 -29.54 -4.39 -1.55
CA SER A 15 -30.61 -5.04 -2.30
C SER A 15 -30.86 -6.38 -1.61
N ASP A 16 -32.00 -6.51 -0.94
CA ASP A 16 -32.42 -7.73 -0.25
C ASP A 16 -32.82 -8.83 -1.24
N ASP A 17 -32.29 -10.05 -1.04
CA ASP A 17 -33.12 -11.25 -1.02
C ASP A 17 -32.48 -12.39 -0.18
N ASP A 18 -33.32 -12.99 0.66
CA ASP A 18 -33.24 -14.23 1.44
C ASP A 18 -32.23 -14.48 2.60
N LEU A 19 -32.85 -14.66 3.77
CA LEU A 19 -32.33 -15.14 5.05
C LEU A 19 -32.04 -16.65 5.05
N ARG A 20 -30.78 -17.07 5.23
CA ARG A 20 -30.39 -18.35 5.86
C ARG A 20 -29.09 -18.21 6.68
N GLU A 21 -29.03 -18.96 7.78
CA GLU A 21 -28.00 -18.99 8.83
C GLU A 21 -26.54 -19.07 8.34
N PRO A 22 -25.56 -18.53 9.09
CA PRO A 22 -24.16 -18.49 8.65
C PRO A 22 -23.46 -19.83 8.93
N THR A 23 -23.64 -20.79 8.04
CA THR A 23 -22.70 -21.91 7.96
C THR A 23 -21.37 -21.42 7.38
N SER A 24 -20.35 -21.47 8.23
CA SER A 24 -18.92 -21.59 7.91
C SER A 24 -18.65 -22.25 6.55
N ARG A 25 -18.45 -21.44 5.51
CA ARG A 25 -17.64 -21.79 4.34
C ARG A 25 -16.83 -20.57 3.93
N PHE A 26 -15.51 -20.74 4.00
CA PHE A 26 -14.56 -19.87 3.33
C PHE A 26 -14.90 -19.79 1.83
N PRO A 27 -14.48 -18.74 1.10
CA PRO A 27 -14.45 -18.82 -0.35
C PRO A 27 -13.50 -19.96 -0.70
N GLU A 28 -14.08 -21.04 -1.23
CA GLU A 28 -13.40 -21.95 -2.13
C GLU A 28 -12.68 -21.11 -3.19
N ASP A 29 -11.53 -21.62 -3.59
CA ASP A 29 -10.60 -21.08 -4.57
C ASP A 29 -11.20 -19.97 -5.43
N SER A 30 -10.60 -18.78 -5.33
CA SER A 30 -10.84 -17.64 -6.22
C SER A 30 -10.95 -18.15 -7.65
N GLU A 31 -12.17 -18.46 -8.08
CA GLU A 31 -12.50 -18.68 -9.47
C GLU A 31 -11.93 -17.47 -10.19
N LEU A 32 -11.10 -17.72 -11.19
CA LEU A 32 -10.82 -16.72 -12.19
C LEU A 32 -12.17 -16.16 -12.58
N SER A 33 -12.44 -14.91 -12.21
CA SER A 33 -13.50 -14.12 -12.82
C SER A 33 -13.32 -14.31 -14.32
N SER A 34 -14.17 -15.16 -14.89
CA SER A 34 -14.13 -15.56 -16.29
C SER A 34 -14.63 -14.37 -17.06
N ASP A 35 -13.74 -13.40 -17.24
CA ASP A 35 -13.96 -12.27 -18.11
C ASP A 35 -14.30 -12.85 -19.50
N PRO A 36 -15.51 -12.63 -20.03
CA PRO A 36 -15.90 -13.18 -21.32
C PRO A 36 -14.97 -12.74 -22.46
N ASP A 37 -14.24 -11.63 -22.26
CA ASP A 37 -13.21 -11.18 -23.19
C ASP A 37 -11.89 -11.95 -23.05
N GLU A 38 -11.58 -12.54 -21.88
CA GLU A 38 -10.43 -13.45 -21.68
C GLU A 38 -10.65 -14.77 -22.44
N TRP A 39 -11.84 -15.35 -22.38
CA TRP A 39 -12.17 -16.56 -23.13
C TRP A 39 -12.19 -16.32 -24.65
N ARG A 40 -12.69 -15.17 -25.11
CA ARG A 40 -12.62 -14.78 -26.53
C ARG A 40 -11.20 -14.60 -27.01
N TYR A 41 -10.33 -14.02 -26.19
CA TYR A 41 -8.91 -13.87 -26.49
C TYR A 41 -8.21 -15.24 -26.53
N ILE A 42 -8.41 -16.09 -25.52
CA ILE A 42 -7.83 -17.45 -25.45
C ILE A 42 -8.24 -18.25 -26.69
N ASN A 43 -9.53 -18.26 -27.04
CA ASN A 43 -10.01 -18.99 -28.21
C ASN A 43 -9.42 -18.46 -29.53
N ARG A 44 -9.16 -17.15 -29.63
CA ARG A 44 -8.52 -16.54 -30.81
C ARG A 44 -7.03 -16.90 -30.91
N VAL A 45 -6.31 -16.90 -29.80
CA VAL A 45 -4.87 -17.25 -29.76
C VAL A 45 -4.70 -18.75 -30.04
N VAL A 46 -5.53 -19.60 -29.45
CA VAL A 46 -5.54 -21.04 -29.68
C VAL A 46 -5.87 -21.35 -31.15
N ALA A 47 -6.87 -20.67 -31.74
CA ALA A 47 -7.20 -20.85 -33.16
C ALA A 47 -6.12 -20.34 -34.13
N ALA A 48 -5.17 -19.52 -33.68
CA ALA A 48 -4.08 -18.98 -34.49
C ALA A 48 -2.76 -19.76 -34.33
N GLY A 49 -2.68 -20.72 -33.40
CA GLY A 49 -1.43 -21.33 -32.94
C GLY A 49 -1.08 -22.73 -33.47
N ASP A 50 -1.80 -23.27 -34.46
CA ASP A 50 -1.54 -24.61 -35.03
C ASP A 50 -0.30 -24.65 -35.97
N GLN A 51 0.86 -24.21 -35.47
CA GLN A 51 2.16 -24.68 -35.98
C GLN A 51 3.12 -24.97 -34.82
N GLU A 52 3.47 -26.25 -34.75
CA GLU A 52 4.39 -26.99 -33.87
C GLU A 52 5.42 -26.19 -33.05
N SER A 53 5.54 -26.54 -31.75
CA SER A 53 6.83 -26.47 -31.06
C SER A 53 6.95 -27.50 -29.90
N PRO A 54 8.09 -28.19 -29.76
CA PRO A 54 8.32 -29.26 -28.79
C PRO A 54 8.83 -28.71 -27.45
N TRP A 55 8.04 -28.83 -26.39
CA TRP A 55 8.48 -28.45 -25.04
C TRP A 55 9.47 -29.47 -24.47
N THR A 56 10.73 -29.05 -24.30
CA THR A 56 11.65 -29.65 -23.34
C THR A 56 11.64 -28.77 -22.08
N THR A 57 11.21 -29.30 -20.94
CA THR A 57 11.20 -28.59 -19.65
C THR A 57 12.62 -28.43 -19.09
N PRO A 58 13.13 -27.22 -18.81
CA PRO A 58 14.34 -27.05 -18.03
C PRO A 58 14.00 -27.04 -16.53
N SER A 59 14.69 -27.92 -15.78
CA SER A 59 14.63 -28.04 -14.33
C SER A 59 14.97 -26.72 -13.61
N SER A 60 13.97 -26.14 -12.92
CA SER A 60 14.08 -24.93 -12.10
C SER A 60 14.78 -25.21 -10.75
N LYS A 61 16.12 -25.28 -10.74
CA LYS A 61 16.89 -25.46 -9.49
C LYS A 61 18.06 -24.49 -9.25
N ASN A 62 18.24 -23.42 -10.04
CA ASN A 62 19.47 -22.60 -9.91
C ASN A 62 19.34 -21.06 -10.01
N THR A 63 18.17 -20.45 -9.79
CA THR A 63 17.99 -18.99 -9.99
C THR A 63 18.03 -18.11 -8.73
N LEU A 64 18.57 -18.58 -7.60
CA LEU A 64 18.56 -17.82 -6.33
C LEU A 64 19.93 -17.55 -5.69
N ALA A 65 21.01 -17.74 -6.44
CA ALA A 65 22.35 -17.36 -5.98
C ALA A 65 22.80 -16.11 -6.72
N ARG A 66 22.60 -14.93 -6.11
CA ARG A 66 23.44 -13.70 -6.17
C ARG A 66 22.65 -12.47 -5.72
N TYR A 67 22.45 -12.34 -4.40
CA TYR A 67 22.38 -11.01 -3.80
C TYR A 67 23.82 -10.53 -3.61
N SER A 68 24.33 -9.77 -4.56
CA SER A 68 25.60 -9.06 -4.39
C SER A 68 25.33 -7.64 -3.91
N SER A 69 25.86 -7.31 -2.73
CA SER A 69 25.94 -5.93 -2.25
C SER A 69 26.56 -5.01 -3.31
N PRO A 70 26.22 -3.70 -3.32
CA PRO A 70 26.73 -2.76 -4.32
C PRO A 70 28.26 -2.80 -4.38
N GLN A 71 28.81 -3.17 -5.54
CA GLN A 71 30.23 -3.22 -5.80
C GLN A 71 30.86 -1.85 -5.56
N SER A 72 31.86 -1.80 -4.68
CA SER A 72 32.73 -0.65 -4.50
C SER A 72 33.50 -0.39 -5.79
N LYS A 73 33.42 0.83 -6.31
CA LYS A 73 34.21 1.27 -7.46
C LYS A 73 35.69 1.26 -7.07
N GLY A 74 36.51 0.49 -7.79
CA GLY A 74 37.96 0.48 -7.65
C GLY A 74 38.54 1.87 -7.91
N ARG A 75 39.28 2.41 -6.93
CA ARG A 75 40.00 3.68 -7.04
C ARG A 75 41.49 3.40 -7.21
N SER A 76 42.08 4.02 -8.25
CA SER A 76 43.51 4.06 -8.55
C SER A 76 44.35 4.48 -7.34
N PRO A 77 45.59 3.96 -7.17
CA PRO A 77 46.40 4.21 -5.99
C PRO A 77 47.01 5.61 -6.03
N LYS A 78 46.69 6.42 -5.02
CA LYS A 78 47.56 7.50 -4.58
C LYS A 78 47.78 7.34 -3.09
N ASP A 79 49.05 7.22 -2.76
CA ASP A 79 49.61 7.05 -1.42
C ASP A 79 49.21 8.25 -0.54
N THR A 80 48.43 7.98 0.49
CA THR A 80 48.24 8.87 1.64
C THR A 80 48.27 7.97 2.87
N SER A 81 49.36 8.07 3.63
CA SER A 81 49.62 7.38 4.89
C SER A 81 48.34 7.07 5.68
N SER A 82 48.01 5.78 5.78
CA SER A 82 46.91 5.34 6.63
C SER A 82 47.34 5.41 8.09
N VAL A 83 46.81 6.38 8.81
CA VAL A 83 46.73 6.29 10.27
C VAL A 83 45.78 5.13 10.55
N LEU A 84 46.33 3.97 10.91
CA LEU A 84 45.54 2.83 11.35
C LEU A 84 44.84 3.23 12.66
N PRO A 85 43.50 3.23 12.74
CA PRO A 85 42.83 3.34 14.02
C PRO A 85 43.12 2.08 14.85
N ASP A 86 43.45 2.26 16.14
CA ASP A 86 43.77 1.19 17.11
C ASP A 86 42.59 0.22 17.41
N LYS A 87 41.46 0.37 16.73
CA LYS A 87 40.31 -0.54 16.85
C LYS A 87 40.21 -1.39 15.59
N PRO A 88 40.02 -2.72 15.71
CA PRO A 88 39.71 -3.56 14.57
C PRO A 88 38.43 -3.02 13.91
N PHE A 89 38.52 -2.79 12.61
CA PHE A 89 37.42 -2.33 11.78
C PHE A 89 36.23 -3.31 11.89
N ASP A 90 35.12 -2.85 12.47
CA ASP A 90 33.88 -3.62 12.56
C ASP A 90 32.92 -3.20 11.44
N GLU A 91 32.51 -4.14 10.59
CA GLU A 91 31.54 -3.93 9.51
C GLU A 91 30.20 -3.39 10.05
N ALA A 92 29.88 -3.67 11.32
CA ALA A 92 28.72 -3.12 12.01
C ALA A 92 28.83 -1.60 12.22
N ASP A 93 30.03 -1.06 12.40
CA ASP A 93 30.23 0.37 12.61
C ASP A 93 30.06 1.16 11.30
N LEU A 94 30.50 0.65 10.14
CA LEU A 94 30.22 1.33 8.86
C LEU A 94 28.74 1.39 8.54
N LYS A 95 28.01 0.29 8.76
CA LYS A 95 26.56 0.27 8.54
C LYS A 95 25.84 1.24 9.48
N ARG A 96 26.34 1.44 10.71
CA ARG A 96 25.83 2.46 11.63
C ARG A 96 26.13 3.89 11.16
N PHE A 97 27.37 4.16 10.74
CA PHE A 97 27.75 5.48 10.22
C PHE A 97 26.98 5.84 8.95
N GLU A 98 26.79 4.90 8.02
CA GLU A 98 25.99 5.11 6.81
C GLU A 98 24.52 5.36 7.15
N LEU A 99 23.98 4.66 8.15
CA LEU A 99 22.61 4.82 8.60
C LEU A 99 22.38 6.17 9.30
N GLU A 100 23.30 6.62 10.15
CA GLU A 100 23.23 7.94 10.78
C GLU A 100 23.36 9.07 9.74
N LYS A 101 24.26 8.90 8.76
CA LYS A 101 24.40 9.84 7.65
C LYS A 101 23.12 9.89 6.80
N ALA A 102 22.53 8.75 6.48
CA ALA A 102 21.26 8.68 5.76
C ALA A 102 20.14 9.38 6.54
N ARG A 103 20.03 9.13 7.85
CA ARG A 103 19.06 9.84 8.71
C ARG A 103 19.28 11.35 8.69
N ALA A 104 20.52 11.82 8.80
CA ALA A 104 20.84 13.25 8.79
C ALA A 104 20.45 13.89 7.45
N GLN A 105 20.79 13.26 6.32
CA GLN A 105 20.42 13.74 4.99
C GLN A 105 18.90 13.80 4.79
N HIS A 106 18.17 12.77 5.23
CA HIS A 106 16.72 12.75 5.10
C HIS A 106 16.03 13.72 6.09
N ALA A 107 16.63 13.97 7.26
CA ALA A 107 16.16 14.99 8.20
C ALA A 107 16.32 16.40 7.64
N GLU A 108 17.44 16.69 6.97
CA GLU A 108 17.65 17.95 6.25
C GLU A 108 16.61 18.12 5.13
N HIS A 109 16.36 17.09 4.32
CA HIS A 109 15.33 17.17 3.29
C HIS A 109 13.93 17.37 3.88
N ALA A 110 13.61 16.69 4.98
CA ALA A 110 12.35 16.90 5.69
C ALA A 110 12.23 18.34 6.22
N GLN A 111 13.32 18.96 6.66
CA GLN A 111 13.33 20.37 7.07
C GLN A 111 13.05 21.29 5.88
N ASN A 112 13.69 21.04 4.72
CA ASN A 112 13.41 21.79 3.50
C ASN A 112 11.95 21.64 3.04
N MET A 113 11.35 20.46 3.23
CA MET A 113 9.91 20.25 2.96
C MET A 113 9.03 21.08 3.92
N ARG A 114 9.37 21.17 5.21
CA ARG A 114 8.65 22.04 6.17
C ARG A 114 8.73 23.51 5.75
N GLU A 115 9.92 23.96 5.39
CA GLU A 115 10.16 25.35 4.93
C GLU A 115 9.41 25.66 3.63
N SER A 116 9.21 24.65 2.79
CA SER A 116 8.39 24.73 1.57
C SER A 116 6.87 24.66 1.84
N GLY A 117 6.44 24.57 3.11
CA GLY A 117 5.04 24.59 3.51
C GLY A 117 4.31 23.23 3.45
N TYR A 118 5.03 22.11 3.35
CA TYR A 118 4.40 20.79 3.45
C TYR A 118 3.92 20.53 4.88
N SER A 119 2.76 19.87 5.01
CA SER A 119 2.26 19.44 6.32
C SER A 119 3.10 18.29 6.89
N GLU A 120 3.07 18.13 8.22
CA GLU A 120 3.86 17.10 8.93
C GLU A 120 3.51 15.66 8.50
N ASP A 121 2.30 15.45 7.99
CA ASP A 121 1.82 14.11 7.66
C ASP A 121 2.46 13.50 6.39
N PRO A 122 2.48 14.17 5.24
CA PRO A 122 3.34 13.82 4.10
C PRO A 122 4.81 13.67 4.47
N ILE A 123 5.35 14.53 5.33
CA ILE A 123 6.76 14.50 5.74
C ILE A 123 7.07 13.21 6.52
N LYS A 124 6.18 12.78 7.42
CA LYS A 124 6.32 11.51 8.13
C LYS A 124 6.35 10.31 7.18
N VAL A 125 5.45 10.30 6.18
CA VAL A 125 5.43 9.24 5.16
C VAL A 125 6.71 9.27 4.33
N TYR A 126 7.14 10.46 3.90
CA TYR A 126 8.38 10.64 3.14
C TYR A 126 9.58 10.09 3.91
N LEU A 127 9.74 10.43 5.20
CA LEU A 127 10.83 9.94 6.02
C LEU A 127 10.80 8.41 6.15
N LYS A 128 9.62 7.82 6.35
CA LYS A 128 9.44 6.36 6.43
C LYS A 128 9.82 5.68 5.11
N LEU A 129 9.42 6.25 3.98
CA LEU A 129 9.77 5.76 2.65
C LEU A 129 11.26 5.92 2.36
N ALA A 130 11.87 7.03 2.76
CA ALA A 130 13.29 7.28 2.56
C ALA A 130 14.17 6.31 3.37
N MET A 131 13.75 6.00 4.60
CA MET A 131 14.41 5.04 5.47
C MET A 131 14.06 3.58 5.20
N ARG A 132 13.22 3.29 4.18
CA ARG A 132 12.86 1.91 3.83
C ARG A 132 14.13 1.09 3.53
N GLY A 133 14.25 -0.08 4.16
CA GLY A 133 15.46 -0.91 4.03
C GLY A 133 16.60 -0.58 4.99
N TRP A 134 16.51 0.55 5.70
CA TRP A 134 17.47 0.97 6.73
C TRP A 134 16.88 0.91 8.14
N GLU A 135 15.57 0.76 8.26
CA GLU A 135 14.87 0.58 9.53
C GLU A 135 14.07 -0.72 9.54
N ALA A 136 13.85 -1.25 10.74
CA ALA A 136 12.93 -2.34 10.92
C ALA A 136 11.48 -1.86 10.72
N VAL A 137 10.70 -2.66 10.00
CA VAL A 137 9.28 -2.36 9.70
C VAL A 137 8.37 -3.57 9.90
N LEU A 138 8.91 -4.78 10.06
CA LEU A 138 8.17 -6.04 10.18
C LEU A 138 8.36 -6.67 11.57
N PRO A 139 7.35 -7.39 12.09
CA PRO A 139 7.51 -8.21 13.30
C PRO A 139 8.54 -9.33 13.12
N LYS A 140 9.38 -9.59 14.13
CA LYS A 140 10.38 -10.68 14.06
C LYS A 140 9.77 -12.06 13.86
N SER A 141 8.55 -12.28 14.35
CA SER A 141 7.80 -13.51 14.13
C SER A 141 7.60 -13.84 12.65
N TRP A 142 7.67 -12.84 11.76
CA TRP A 142 7.52 -13.02 10.32
C TRP A 142 8.81 -13.44 9.61
N SER A 143 9.97 -13.40 10.28
CA SER A 143 11.28 -13.67 9.66
C SER A 143 11.39 -15.03 9.00
N LEU A 144 10.73 -16.07 9.56
CA LEU A 144 10.70 -17.41 8.96
C LEU A 144 9.80 -17.49 7.72
N SER A 145 8.82 -16.59 7.62
CA SER A 145 7.86 -16.55 6.50
C SER A 145 8.33 -15.69 5.32
N PHE A 146 9.37 -14.89 5.54
CA PHE A 146 10.01 -13.99 4.59
C PHE A 146 11.54 -14.13 4.77
N ASP A 147 12.03 -15.35 4.66
CA ASP A 147 13.44 -15.72 4.85
C ASP A 147 14.39 -15.04 3.87
N SER A 148 13.89 -14.67 2.69
CA SER A 148 14.62 -13.91 1.67
C SER A 148 14.80 -12.42 2.00
N PHE A 149 14.12 -11.90 3.02
CA PHE A 149 14.19 -10.48 3.37
C PHE A 149 15.43 -10.18 4.22
N PRO A 150 16.04 -8.98 4.09
CA PRO A 150 17.12 -8.57 4.96
C PRO A 150 16.71 -8.61 6.43
N ARG A 151 17.55 -9.21 7.29
CA ARG A 151 17.28 -9.36 8.73
C ARG A 151 17.01 -8.03 9.44
N LEU A 152 17.56 -6.92 8.92
CA LEU A 152 17.36 -5.56 9.44
C LEU A 152 15.90 -5.11 9.39
N LEU A 153 15.06 -5.68 8.51
CA LEU A 153 13.65 -5.31 8.41
C LEU A 153 12.81 -5.83 9.58
N PHE A 154 13.33 -6.76 10.37
CA PHE A 154 12.59 -7.44 11.42
C PHE A 154 12.98 -6.91 12.80
N THR A 155 11.99 -6.76 13.68
CA THR A 155 12.19 -6.24 15.05
C THR A 155 11.32 -6.98 16.06
N ASP A 156 11.85 -7.11 17.28
CA ASP A 156 11.09 -7.55 18.45
C ASP A 156 10.34 -6.40 19.14
N ASP A 157 10.70 -5.15 18.84
CA ASP A 157 10.09 -3.96 19.42
C ASP A 157 8.76 -3.63 18.72
N PRO A 158 7.60 -3.74 19.40
CA PRO A 158 6.30 -3.47 18.82
C PRO A 158 6.12 -2.05 18.26
N LYS A 159 6.94 -1.09 18.72
CA LYS A 159 6.91 0.30 18.23
C LYS A 159 7.50 0.46 16.83
N ASN A 160 8.42 -0.44 16.46
CA ASN A 160 9.10 -0.42 15.18
C ASN A 160 8.40 -1.33 14.15
N GLU A 161 7.41 -2.13 14.58
CA GLU A 161 6.55 -2.91 13.69
C GLU A 161 5.53 -2.03 12.97
N TYR A 162 5.92 -1.49 11.81
CA TYR A 162 5.06 -0.61 11.02
C TYR A 162 4.06 -1.40 10.17
N ILE A 163 4.49 -2.51 9.56
CA ILE A 163 3.69 -3.38 8.71
C ILE A 163 3.29 -4.61 9.55
N LYS A 164 2.07 -4.58 10.09
CA LYS A 164 1.49 -5.66 10.91
C LYS A 164 -0.03 -5.69 10.87
N ALA A 165 -0.64 -6.79 11.32
CA ALA A 165 -2.10 -6.83 11.53
C ALA A 165 -2.50 -6.03 12.79
N LEU A 166 -3.64 -5.35 12.74
CA LEU A 166 -4.31 -4.74 13.90
C LEU A 166 -5.24 -5.72 14.61
N SER A 167 -5.95 -6.58 13.84
CA SER A 167 -6.91 -7.56 14.38
C SER A 167 -6.28 -8.77 15.12
N GLY A 168 -4.95 -8.77 15.30
CA GLY A 168 -4.20 -9.89 15.87
C GLY A 168 -3.94 -11.05 14.91
N ASN A 169 -4.65 -11.14 13.78
CA ASN A 169 -4.44 -12.20 12.79
C ASN A 169 -3.25 -11.90 11.85
N GLN A 170 -2.04 -12.20 12.35
CA GLN A 170 -0.80 -11.98 11.61
C GLN A 170 -0.70 -12.85 10.33
N PHE A 171 -1.34 -14.02 10.29
CA PHE A 171 -1.31 -14.90 9.11
C PHE A 171 -1.96 -14.26 7.88
N ARG A 172 -3.09 -13.56 8.06
CA ARG A 172 -3.74 -12.84 6.96
C ARG A 172 -2.85 -11.70 6.44
N ALA A 173 -2.20 -10.98 7.34
CA ALA A 173 -1.27 -9.91 6.99
C ALA A 173 -0.06 -10.42 6.20
N MET A 174 0.55 -11.52 6.66
CA MET A 174 1.65 -12.17 5.95
C MET A 174 1.22 -12.64 4.56
N LYS A 175 0.02 -13.24 4.43
CA LYS A 175 -0.52 -13.69 3.13
C LYS A 175 -0.72 -12.52 2.17
N ALA A 176 -1.31 -11.43 2.66
CA ALA A 176 -1.53 -10.22 1.86
C ALA A 176 -0.22 -9.57 1.41
N LEU A 177 0.76 -9.45 2.32
CA LEU A 177 2.08 -8.91 1.99
C LEU A 177 2.83 -9.80 0.99
N ARG A 178 2.79 -11.12 1.16
CA ARG A 178 3.41 -12.05 0.21
C ARG A 178 2.83 -11.93 -1.19
N LEU A 179 1.51 -11.75 -1.31
CA LEU A 179 0.88 -11.52 -2.61
C LEU A 179 1.40 -10.22 -3.24
N LEU A 180 1.50 -9.14 -2.46
CA LEU A 180 2.02 -7.86 -2.95
C LEU A 180 3.47 -7.98 -3.43
N VAL A 181 4.34 -8.60 -2.64
CA VAL A 181 5.79 -8.76 -2.92
C VAL A 181 6.05 -9.66 -4.13
N ASN A 182 5.21 -10.67 -4.36
CA ASN A 182 5.35 -11.59 -5.49
C ASN A 182 4.65 -11.11 -6.77
N THR A 183 3.94 -9.98 -6.74
CA THR A 183 3.26 -9.44 -7.93
C THR A 183 4.24 -8.85 -8.96
N PRO A 184 5.27 -8.08 -8.57
CA PRO A 184 6.32 -7.61 -9.47
C PRO A 184 6.89 -8.65 -10.44
N SER A 185 7.23 -9.84 -9.97
CA SER A 185 7.79 -10.89 -10.83
C SER A 185 6.79 -11.33 -11.90
N ARG A 186 5.52 -11.52 -11.54
CA ARG A 186 4.44 -11.87 -12.47
C ARG A 186 4.16 -10.75 -13.46
N ALA A 187 4.24 -9.49 -13.01
CA ALA A 187 4.07 -8.33 -13.88
C ALA A 187 5.22 -8.24 -14.89
N ARG A 188 6.47 -8.52 -14.48
CA ARG A 188 7.62 -8.61 -15.38
C ARG A 188 7.48 -9.73 -16.39
N ASP A 189 7.05 -10.92 -15.97
CA ASP A 189 6.83 -12.05 -16.89
C ASP A 189 5.79 -11.71 -17.97
N ALA A 190 4.78 -10.90 -17.64
CA ALA A 190 3.79 -10.40 -18.59
C ALA A 190 4.34 -9.35 -19.59
N THR A 191 5.56 -8.85 -19.40
CA THR A 191 6.24 -7.95 -20.37
C THR A 191 7.10 -8.71 -21.39
N LEU A 192 7.34 -10.00 -21.19
CA LEU A 192 8.18 -10.80 -22.09
C LEU A 192 7.51 -10.93 -23.45
N LYS A 193 8.27 -10.68 -24.53
CA LYS A 193 7.75 -10.72 -25.91
C LYS A 193 7.14 -12.07 -26.31
N GLU A 194 7.62 -13.15 -25.69
CA GLU A 194 7.16 -14.53 -25.90
C GLU A 194 5.82 -14.80 -25.21
N VAL A 195 5.51 -14.01 -24.18
CA VAL A 195 4.25 -14.07 -23.45
C VAL A 195 3.32 -13.05 -24.09
N ASN A 196 2.26 -13.52 -24.74
CA ASN A 196 1.16 -12.66 -25.18
C ASN A 196 0.08 -12.70 -24.09
N PRO A 197 0.16 -11.82 -23.05
CA PRO A 197 -0.81 -11.88 -21.96
C PRO A 197 -2.17 -11.36 -22.44
N PRO A 198 -3.28 -11.97 -21.96
CA PRO A 198 -4.60 -11.39 -22.18
C PRO A 198 -4.68 -9.97 -21.60
N PRO A 199 -5.63 -9.13 -22.05
CA PRO A 199 -5.83 -7.78 -21.53
C PRO A 199 -6.02 -7.73 -20.01
N SER A 200 -6.48 -8.82 -19.38
CA SER A 200 -6.66 -8.95 -17.93
C SER A 200 -5.35 -9.16 -17.16
N ARG A 201 -4.29 -9.62 -17.83
CA ARG A 201 -2.96 -9.94 -17.25
C ARG A 201 -1.87 -8.97 -17.69
N GLN A 202 -2.26 -7.79 -18.16
CA GLN A 202 -1.31 -6.71 -18.41
C GLN A 202 -0.58 -6.34 -17.10
N PRO A 203 0.72 -6.00 -17.15
CA PRO A 203 1.54 -5.72 -15.97
C PRO A 203 0.88 -4.73 -15.01
N GLU A 204 0.33 -3.64 -15.53
CA GLU A 204 -0.26 -2.57 -14.74
C GLU A 204 -1.55 -3.02 -14.06
N LYS A 205 -2.33 -3.90 -14.70
CA LYS A 205 -3.53 -4.49 -14.10
C LYS A 205 -3.19 -5.51 -13.02
N LEU A 206 -2.14 -6.31 -13.21
CA LEU A 206 -1.66 -7.25 -12.19
C LEU A 206 -1.24 -6.50 -10.93
N ILE A 207 -0.44 -5.46 -11.10
CA ILE A 207 -0.02 -4.56 -10.03
C ILE A 207 -1.23 -3.91 -9.36
N HIS A 208 -2.11 -3.27 -10.15
CA HIS A 208 -3.29 -2.58 -9.61
C HIS A 208 -4.15 -3.51 -8.75
N ARG A 209 -4.42 -4.74 -9.23
CA ARG A 209 -5.18 -5.74 -8.49
C ARG A 209 -4.50 -6.15 -7.18
N ALA A 210 -3.18 -6.28 -7.18
CA ALA A 210 -2.45 -6.64 -5.97
C ALA A 210 -2.47 -5.53 -4.92
N ILE A 211 -2.29 -4.27 -5.34
CA ILE A 211 -2.38 -3.13 -4.41
C ILE A 211 -3.82 -2.99 -3.90
N ASP A 212 -4.83 -3.10 -4.76
CA ASP A 212 -6.23 -3.09 -4.35
C ASP A 212 -6.54 -4.20 -3.35
N ALA A 213 -6.07 -5.42 -3.59
CA ALA A 213 -6.28 -6.55 -2.69
C ALA A 213 -5.61 -6.30 -1.33
N TYR A 214 -4.39 -5.74 -1.34
CA TYR A 214 -3.67 -5.38 -0.12
C TYR A 214 -4.38 -4.26 0.65
N MET A 215 -4.86 -3.23 -0.04
CA MET A 215 -5.65 -2.14 0.55
C MET A 215 -6.96 -2.63 1.15
N LYS A 216 -7.72 -3.46 0.42
CA LYS A 216 -8.98 -4.05 0.90
C LYS A 216 -8.75 -4.84 2.19
N TRP A 217 -7.72 -5.70 2.20
CA TRP A 217 -7.35 -6.42 3.42
C TRP A 217 -6.96 -5.47 4.55
N ALA A 218 -6.08 -4.51 4.30
CA ALA A 218 -5.58 -3.58 5.31
C ALA A 218 -6.73 -2.77 5.93
N PHE A 219 -7.68 -2.29 5.13
CA PHE A 219 -8.79 -1.48 5.63
C PHE A 219 -9.84 -2.34 6.34
N ALA A 220 -10.10 -3.56 5.87
CA ALA A 220 -10.92 -4.52 6.60
C ALA A 220 -10.31 -4.90 7.97
N ASP A 221 -8.98 -5.07 8.03
CA ASP A 221 -8.24 -5.35 9.27
C ASP A 221 -8.32 -4.20 10.29
N ALA A 222 -8.49 -2.96 9.82
CA ALA A 222 -8.75 -1.78 10.65
C ALA A 222 -10.24 -1.50 10.90
N GLY A 223 -11.15 -2.29 10.32
CA GLY A 223 -12.59 -2.04 10.42
C GLY A 223 -13.05 -0.75 9.75
N VAL A 224 -12.37 -0.29 8.70
CA VAL A 224 -12.65 0.96 7.95
C VAL A 224 -12.93 0.70 6.47
N SER A 225 -13.37 -0.51 6.12
CA SER A 225 -13.68 -0.90 4.74
C SER A 225 -14.90 -0.18 4.15
N ASP A 226 -15.76 0.32 5.03
CA ASP A 226 -16.97 1.09 4.75
C ASP A 226 -16.71 2.58 4.54
N VAL A 227 -15.53 3.08 4.93
CA VAL A 227 -15.17 4.50 4.82
C VAL A 227 -14.47 4.79 3.50
N THR A 228 -14.68 5.99 2.95
CA THR A 228 -13.97 6.47 1.75
C THR A 228 -12.46 6.37 1.95
N PRO A 229 -11.70 5.79 1.00
CA PRO A 229 -10.26 5.64 1.15
C PRO A 229 -9.53 6.99 1.12
N THR A 230 -8.45 7.15 1.88
CA THR A 230 -7.50 8.27 1.73
C THR A 230 -6.46 8.04 0.63
N LEU A 231 -6.56 6.94 -0.10
CA LEU A 231 -5.60 6.52 -1.11
C LEU A 231 -6.29 6.30 -2.45
N ALA A 232 -5.84 7.01 -3.48
CA ALA A 232 -6.24 6.83 -4.86
C ALA A 232 -5.22 5.99 -5.63
N LEU A 233 -5.70 5.11 -6.50
CA LEU A 233 -4.87 4.40 -7.47
C LEU A 233 -5.24 4.82 -8.88
N VAL A 234 -4.21 5.01 -9.71
CA VAL A 234 -4.37 5.20 -11.15
C VAL A 234 -3.36 4.31 -11.86
N SER A 235 -3.86 3.45 -12.74
CA SER A 235 -3.07 2.60 -13.62
C SER A 235 -3.17 3.10 -15.04
N VAL A 236 -2.04 3.27 -15.70
CA VAL A 236 -1.96 3.74 -17.08
C VAL A 236 -0.97 2.86 -17.87
N PRO A 237 -1.29 2.48 -19.12
CA PRO A 237 -0.37 1.75 -19.98
C PRO A 237 0.91 2.54 -20.29
N ARG A 238 1.99 1.83 -20.64
CA ARG A 238 3.30 2.40 -20.99
C ARG A 238 3.27 3.54 -22.02
N ASP A 239 2.39 3.45 -23.00
CA ASP A 239 2.40 4.33 -24.18
C ASP A 239 1.82 5.73 -23.91
N VAL A 240 1.43 6.01 -22.67
CA VAL A 240 0.81 7.28 -22.29
C VAL A 240 1.85 8.25 -21.73
N GLU A 241 1.81 9.48 -22.21
CA GLU A 241 2.70 10.54 -21.74
C GLU A 241 2.50 10.85 -20.24
N ALA A 242 3.61 11.17 -19.56
CA ALA A 242 3.61 11.50 -18.13
C ALA A 242 2.64 12.64 -17.78
N LYS A 243 2.46 13.62 -18.67
CA LYS A 243 1.53 14.73 -18.46
C LYS A 243 0.07 14.27 -18.38
N VAL A 244 -0.35 13.38 -19.28
CA VAL A 244 -1.71 12.81 -19.27
C VAL A 244 -1.92 11.97 -18.02
N PHE A 245 -0.86 11.33 -17.54
CA PHE A 245 -0.90 10.55 -16.31
C PHE A 245 -1.05 11.42 -15.06
N GLU A 246 -0.28 12.50 -14.95
CA GLU A 246 -0.41 13.51 -13.89
C GLU A 246 -1.82 14.11 -13.88
N GLU A 247 -2.34 14.52 -15.04
CA GLU A 247 -3.69 15.06 -15.16
C GLU A 247 -4.77 14.06 -14.67
N LYS A 248 -4.66 12.78 -15.03
CA LYS A 248 -5.56 11.73 -14.54
C LYS A 248 -5.46 11.55 -13.02
N MET A 249 -4.25 11.57 -12.47
CA MET A 249 -4.05 11.48 -11.02
C MET A 249 -4.65 12.69 -10.30
N THR A 250 -4.37 13.90 -10.79
CA THR A 250 -4.94 15.14 -10.24
C THR A 250 -6.47 15.12 -10.27
N GLN A 251 -7.07 14.71 -11.39
CA GLN A 251 -8.53 14.56 -11.49
C GLN A 251 -9.07 13.56 -10.47
N ARG A 252 -8.40 12.41 -10.29
CA ARG A 252 -8.80 11.40 -9.31
C ARG A 252 -8.69 11.92 -7.88
N LEU A 253 -7.63 12.62 -7.54
CA LEU A 253 -7.42 13.23 -6.23
C LEU A 253 -8.43 14.36 -5.95
N VAL A 254 -8.75 15.19 -6.94
CA VAL A 254 -9.79 16.23 -6.82
C VAL A 254 -11.16 15.61 -6.60
N LYS A 255 -11.48 14.52 -7.31
CA LYS A 255 -12.72 13.77 -7.08
C LYS A 255 -12.76 13.20 -5.67
N LEU A 256 -11.68 12.55 -5.22
CA LEU A 256 -11.59 11.95 -3.89
C LEU A 256 -11.68 13.00 -2.78
N LYS A 257 -11.05 14.16 -2.96
CA LYS A 257 -11.18 15.32 -2.06
C LYS A 257 -12.63 15.79 -1.94
N ARG A 258 -13.39 15.77 -3.03
CA ARG A 258 -14.80 16.14 -3.04
C ARG A 258 -15.65 15.11 -2.32
N GLU A 259 -15.45 13.82 -2.62
CA GLU A 259 -16.12 12.71 -1.91
C GLU A 259 -15.89 12.83 -0.39
N TRP A 260 -14.67 13.12 0.03
CA TRP A 260 -14.36 13.39 1.44
C TRP A 260 -15.08 14.61 2.01
N LYS A 261 -15.13 15.73 1.29
CA LYS A 261 -15.87 16.93 1.73
C LYS A 261 -17.37 16.66 1.84
N GLU A 262 -17.94 15.94 0.89
CA GLU A 262 -19.37 15.58 0.90
C GLU A 262 -19.68 14.64 2.07
N ASN A 263 -18.86 13.62 2.31
CA ASN A 263 -19.06 12.70 3.42
C ASN A 263 -18.86 13.34 4.79
N LEU A 264 -17.93 14.30 4.90
CA LEU A 264 -17.79 15.10 6.12
C LEU A 264 -18.96 16.09 6.29
N ALA A 265 -19.45 16.70 5.21
CA ALA A 265 -20.60 17.62 5.27
C ALA A 265 -21.92 16.92 5.64
N ILE A 266 -22.09 15.65 5.26
CA ILE A 266 -23.26 14.84 5.67
C ILE A 266 -23.28 14.62 7.21
N GLY A 267 -22.14 14.79 7.89
CA GLY A 267 -22.06 14.80 9.35
C GLY A 267 -22.53 16.09 10.03
N GLU A 268 -22.91 17.14 9.28
CA GLU A 268 -23.55 18.34 9.83
C GLU A 268 -25.00 18.03 10.23
N GLU A 269 -25.22 17.37 11.36
CA GLU A 269 -26.56 17.37 11.96
C GLU A 269 -26.90 18.79 12.41
N THR A 270 -28.03 19.31 11.90
CA THR A 270 -28.64 20.53 12.41
C THR A 270 -29.14 20.24 13.82
N ALA A 271 -28.30 20.47 14.83
CA ALA A 271 -28.73 20.45 16.21
C ALA A 271 -29.94 21.39 16.34
N GLY A 272 -30.99 20.95 17.05
CA GLY A 272 -32.24 21.71 17.26
C GLY A 272 -32.08 23.07 17.94
N SER A 273 -30.85 23.55 18.16
CA SER A 273 -30.50 24.90 18.63
C SER A 273 -30.09 25.87 17.51
N GLY A 274 -30.10 25.46 16.23
CA GLY A 274 -29.83 26.37 15.10
C GLY A 274 -28.36 26.73 14.89
N ASN A 275 -27.42 26.11 15.62
CA ASN A 275 -26.00 26.21 15.34
C ASN A 275 -25.54 24.95 14.59
N ALA A 276 -25.16 25.11 13.32
CA ALA A 276 -24.47 24.07 12.56
C ALA A 276 -23.10 23.83 13.21
N VAL A 277 -22.89 22.63 13.75
CA VAL A 277 -21.54 22.21 14.15
C VAL A 277 -20.78 21.92 12.87
N ILE A 278 -19.93 22.87 12.48
CA ILE A 278 -19.07 22.76 11.31
C ILE A 278 -18.07 21.63 11.58
N VAL A 279 -18.11 20.54 10.81
CA VAL A 279 -17.19 19.38 10.94
C VAL A 279 -15.71 19.75 10.80
N ASP A 280 -15.43 20.90 10.17
CA ASP A 280 -14.11 21.54 10.12
C ASP A 280 -13.55 21.91 11.53
N GLN A 281 -14.38 21.91 12.58
CA GLN A 281 -13.95 22.06 13.98
C GLN A 281 -13.62 20.73 14.68
N LEU A 282 -14.11 19.59 14.18
CA LEU A 282 -13.92 18.27 14.78
C LEU A 282 -12.62 17.60 14.32
N CYS A 283 -12.31 17.68 13.03
CA CYS A 283 -11.07 17.15 12.49
C CYS A 283 -10.69 17.85 11.19
N ALA A 284 -9.42 18.22 11.04
CA ALA A 284 -8.90 18.70 9.76
C ALA A 284 -9.06 17.61 8.67
N PRO A 285 -9.39 17.97 7.42
CA PRO A 285 -9.58 17.00 6.36
C PRO A 285 -8.31 16.16 6.17
N PRO A 286 -8.44 14.83 5.97
CA PRO A 286 -7.28 13.96 5.93
C PRO A 286 -6.41 14.23 4.70
N THR A 287 -5.10 14.00 4.84
CA THR A 287 -4.19 13.96 3.70
C THR A 287 -4.59 12.83 2.77
N ILE A 288 -4.77 13.15 1.50
CA ILE A 288 -5.08 12.17 0.46
C ILE A 288 -3.80 11.86 -0.32
N TYR A 289 -3.54 10.58 -0.52
CA TYR A 289 -2.38 10.06 -1.23
C TYR A 289 -2.79 9.48 -2.59
N GLY A 290 -1.87 9.49 -3.54
CA GLY A 290 -2.05 8.88 -4.86
C GLY A 290 -0.90 7.91 -5.16
N ILE A 291 -1.22 6.69 -5.59
CA ILE A 291 -0.27 5.75 -6.17
C ILE A 291 -0.51 5.68 -7.67
N ALA A 292 0.52 6.07 -8.40
CA ALA A 292 0.57 6.04 -9.84
C ALA A 292 1.29 4.75 -10.28
N ILE A 293 0.63 3.94 -11.11
CA ILE A 293 1.16 2.70 -11.68
C ILE A 293 1.31 2.88 -13.19
N SER A 294 2.53 2.78 -13.71
CA SER A 294 2.81 2.73 -15.15
C SER A 294 3.83 1.64 -15.43
N HIS A 295 3.52 0.68 -16.31
CA HIS A 295 4.35 -0.46 -16.75
C HIS A 295 5.15 -1.20 -15.66
N LEU A 296 6.21 -0.58 -15.14
CA LEU A 296 7.11 -1.07 -14.09
C LEU A 296 7.67 0.08 -13.21
N THR A 297 7.14 1.30 -13.29
CA THR A 297 7.66 2.46 -12.56
C THR A 297 6.63 2.87 -11.51
N PHE A 298 6.99 2.66 -10.25
CA PHE A 298 6.32 3.35 -9.15
C PHE A 298 7.00 4.69 -8.91
N LEU A 299 6.40 5.55 -8.09
CA LEU A 299 6.82 6.93 -7.78
C LEU A 299 8.31 7.12 -7.34
N CYS A 300 9.13 6.07 -7.32
CA CYS A 300 10.59 6.11 -7.25
C CYS A 300 11.21 4.96 -8.07
N LYS A 301 11.56 5.25 -9.34
CA LYS A 301 12.47 4.48 -10.23
C LYS A 301 11.89 3.20 -10.87
N ASP A 302 12.39 2.90 -12.07
CA ASP A 302 11.97 1.78 -12.93
C ASP A 302 12.28 0.43 -12.27
N MET A 303 11.31 -0.48 -12.20
CA MET A 303 11.46 -1.88 -11.75
C MET A 303 12.14 -2.78 -12.80
N ASP A 304 13.04 -2.22 -13.60
CA ASP A 304 13.85 -2.99 -14.54
C ASP A 304 14.91 -3.84 -13.81
N ASP A 305 15.16 -3.56 -12.53
CA ASP A 305 16.08 -4.30 -11.69
C ASP A 305 15.34 -5.08 -10.59
N VAL A 306 15.48 -6.42 -10.66
CA VAL A 306 14.91 -7.41 -9.73
C VAL A 306 15.24 -7.09 -8.27
N ALA A 307 16.38 -6.42 -8.02
CA ALA A 307 16.78 -6.01 -6.68
C ALA A 307 15.86 -4.97 -6.03
N TYR A 308 15.04 -4.26 -6.81
CA TYR A 308 14.17 -3.17 -6.32
C TYR A 308 12.71 -3.57 -6.09
N ASP A 309 12.24 -4.68 -6.67
CA ASP A 309 10.86 -5.17 -6.52
C ASP A 309 10.40 -5.27 -5.05
N LEU A 310 11.29 -5.78 -4.20
CA LEU A 310 11.05 -5.88 -2.77
C LEU A 310 10.83 -4.50 -2.15
N TRP A 311 11.68 -3.54 -2.47
CA TRP A 311 11.64 -2.20 -1.89
C TRP A 311 10.42 -1.39 -2.35
N ASP A 312 9.95 -1.63 -3.58
CA ASP A 312 8.73 -1.01 -4.09
C ASP A 312 7.48 -1.61 -3.42
N ALA A 313 7.44 -2.94 -3.26
CA ALA A 313 6.37 -3.60 -2.51
C ALA A 313 6.33 -3.12 -1.04
N ILE A 314 7.49 -2.95 -0.40
CA ILE A 314 7.59 -2.37 0.96
C ILE A 314 7.15 -0.90 0.98
N SER A 315 7.46 -0.12 -0.05
CA SER A 315 7.00 1.27 -0.17
C SER A 315 5.48 1.35 -0.23
N ILE A 316 4.87 0.53 -1.07
CA ILE A 316 3.41 0.44 -1.18
C ILE A 316 2.81 0.00 0.15
N ALA A 317 3.40 -1.00 0.79
CA ALA A 317 2.94 -1.47 2.09
C ALA A 317 3.00 -0.35 3.14
N ILE A 318 4.08 0.44 3.18
CA ILE A 318 4.20 1.59 4.09
C ILE A 318 3.09 2.61 3.83
N ILE A 319 2.84 2.99 2.58
CA ILE A 319 1.79 3.98 2.25
C ILE A 319 0.40 3.47 2.64
N VAL A 320 0.09 2.21 2.31
CA VAL A 320 -1.20 1.60 2.65
C VAL A 320 -1.39 1.48 4.16
N MET A 321 -0.33 1.10 4.89
CA MET A 321 -0.35 1.01 6.35
C MET A 321 -0.52 2.38 7.02
N HIS A 322 0.10 3.42 6.47
CA HIS A 322 -0.12 4.80 6.90
C HIS A 322 -1.58 5.21 6.73
N CYS A 323 -2.12 5.01 5.51
CA CYS A 323 -3.52 5.32 5.21
C CYS A 323 -4.46 4.55 6.14
N ARG A 324 -4.23 3.24 6.34
CA ARG A 324 -5.01 2.40 7.25
C ARG A 324 -5.04 2.99 8.67
N THR A 325 -3.87 3.34 9.20
CA THR A 325 -3.76 3.86 10.58
C THR A 325 -4.46 5.20 10.71
N LYS A 326 -4.34 6.07 9.70
CA LYS A 326 -5.07 7.34 9.65
C LYS A 326 -6.58 7.16 9.62
N MET A 327 -7.06 6.25 8.79
CA MET A 327 -8.48 5.92 8.70
C MET A 327 -9.01 5.36 10.02
N ALA A 328 -8.27 4.46 10.67
CA ALA A 328 -8.65 3.92 11.97
C ALA A 328 -8.76 5.01 13.05
N ASN A 329 -7.80 5.94 13.08
CA ASN A 329 -7.84 7.06 14.02
C ASN A 329 -9.01 8.01 13.75
N LEU A 330 -9.29 8.31 12.47
CA LEU A 330 -10.44 9.14 12.08
C LEU A 330 -11.75 8.50 12.50
N LYS A 331 -11.91 7.19 12.25
CA LYS A 331 -13.08 6.44 12.68
C LYS A 331 -13.26 6.51 14.20
N GLY A 332 -12.18 6.34 14.97
CA GLY A 332 -12.24 6.46 16.44
C GLY A 332 -12.72 7.84 16.92
N VAL A 333 -12.22 8.92 16.31
CA VAL A 333 -12.65 10.29 16.64
C VAL A 333 -14.14 10.49 16.31
N MET A 334 -14.61 9.95 15.19
CA MET A 334 -16.02 10.02 14.79
C MET A 334 -16.92 9.20 15.74
N ASP A 335 -16.53 7.96 16.05
CA ASP A 335 -17.27 7.07 16.95
C ASP A 335 -17.40 7.68 18.37
N ASP A 336 -16.39 8.41 18.84
CA ASP A 336 -16.43 9.07 20.15
C ASP A 336 -17.35 10.30 20.15
N TYR A 337 -17.36 11.08 19.06
CA TYR A 337 -18.31 12.19 18.90
C TYR A 337 -19.77 11.70 18.89
N ASP A 338 -20.05 10.62 18.16
CA ASP A 338 -21.40 10.06 18.08
C ASP A 338 -21.92 9.60 19.45
N LYS A 339 -21.05 9.05 20.31
CA LYS A 339 -21.38 8.71 21.70
C LYS A 339 -21.70 9.94 22.53
N GLU A 340 -20.90 11.00 22.42
CA GLU A 340 -21.13 12.26 23.15
C GLU A 340 -22.48 12.90 22.78
N VAL A 341 -22.84 12.89 21.50
CA VAL A 341 -24.14 13.40 21.02
C VAL A 341 -25.30 12.56 21.55
N GLN A 342 -25.14 11.23 21.60
CA GLN A 342 -26.17 10.34 22.13
C GLN A 342 -26.37 10.49 23.65
N ASP A 343 -25.29 10.66 24.42
CA ASP A 343 -25.34 10.85 25.87
C ASP A 343 -25.94 12.21 26.29
N GLN A 344 -25.83 13.22 25.43
CA GLN A 344 -26.43 14.55 25.64
C GLN A 344 -27.93 14.61 25.31
N ARG A 345 -28.52 13.58 24.69
CA ARG A 345 -29.98 13.55 24.49
C ARG A 345 -30.67 13.32 25.84
N PRO A 346 -31.62 14.18 26.25
CA PRO A 346 -32.35 13.97 27.49
C PRO A 346 -33.04 12.61 27.45
N LYS A 347 -32.80 11.79 28.48
CA LYS A 347 -33.57 10.57 28.71
C LYS A 347 -34.98 10.99 29.10
N ASP A 348 -35.83 11.17 28.09
CA ASP A 348 -37.26 11.38 28.31
C ASP A 348 -37.79 10.21 29.16
N ARG A 349 -38.32 10.58 30.32
CA ARG A 349 -38.70 9.70 31.42
C ARG A 349 -40.20 9.56 31.50
#